data_AF-A0A8T4R1T3-F1
#
_entry.id   AF-A0A8T4R1T3-F1
#
_cell.length_a   1.000
_cell.length_b   1.000
_cell.length_c   1.000
_cell.angle_alpha   90.00
_cell.angle_beta   90.00
_cell.angle_gamma   90.00
#
_symmetry.space_group_name_H-M   'P 1'
#
loop_
_entity.id
_entity.type
_entity.pdbx_description
1 polymer ?
#
loop_
_entity_poly.entity_id
_entity_poly.type
_entity_poly.pdbx_seq_one_letter_code
_entity_poly.pdbx_strand_id
1 'polypeptide(L)'
;MKKHYKKAIGWGMLLVIILGLIFILLAQPLIKKIYNATIKIDIPDNYDGLTQPDPEKETQVVELNNAAGSDFTKGDYSNAADKYEKIIEDDKTDKIVSTILFEIGKAFYEKAKLGNKGDNGKTYYEKSAVYLARYINEKPNDNQERINTAYEDLIDSYIKIGSKDKAEALAKSYKDKNGENDTFEVMRALLGWK
;
A
#
# COMPACT_ATOMS: atom_id res chain seq x y z
N MET A 1 -56.36 19.28 -10.62
CA MET A 1 -55.36 19.50 -9.54
C MET A 1 -54.06 18.70 -9.74
N LYS A 2 -53.35 18.81 -10.88
CA LYS A 2 -52.11 18.03 -11.14
C LYS A 2 -50.96 18.82 -11.80
N LYS A 3 -51.00 20.17 -11.79
CA LYS A 3 -49.94 21.02 -12.36
C LYS A 3 -49.01 21.71 -11.34
N HIS A 4 -49.33 21.66 -10.05
CA HIS A 4 -48.50 22.31 -9.01
C HIS A 4 -47.48 21.38 -8.31
N TYR A 5 -47.57 20.05 -8.51
CA TYR A 5 -46.72 19.10 -7.79
C TYR A 5 -45.28 18.93 -8.35
N LYS A 6 -45.07 19.21 -9.64
CA LYS A 6 -43.74 19.04 -10.27
C LYS A 6 -42.72 20.12 -9.91
N LYS A 7 -43.15 21.32 -9.50
CA LYS A 7 -42.22 22.36 -9.02
C LYS A 7 -41.74 22.08 -7.59
N ALA A 8 -42.57 21.50 -6.72
CA ALA A 8 -42.21 21.25 -5.32
C ALA A 8 -41.03 20.26 -5.14
N ILE A 9 -40.92 19.26 -6.03
CA ILE A 9 -39.88 18.22 -5.95
C ILE A 9 -38.48 18.77 -6.30
N GLY A 10 -38.39 19.68 -7.28
CA GLY A 10 -37.11 20.27 -7.68
C GLY A 10 -36.51 21.18 -6.61
N TRP A 11 -37.36 21.97 -5.92
CA TRP A 11 -36.92 22.84 -4.84
C TRP A 11 -36.55 22.05 -3.57
N GLY A 12 -37.27 20.94 -3.28
CA GLY A 12 -36.93 20.07 -2.16
C GLY A 12 -35.54 19.43 -2.30
N MET A 13 -35.18 18.96 -3.50
CA MET A 13 -33.88 18.35 -3.75
C MET A 13 -32.73 19.37 -3.68
N LEU A 14 -32.95 20.60 -4.17
CA LEU A 14 -31.99 21.69 -4.05
C LEU A 14 -31.73 22.06 -2.57
N LEU A 15 -32.79 22.05 -1.76
CA LEU A 15 -32.71 22.40 -0.34
C LEU A 15 -31.94 21.34 0.47
N VAL A 16 -32.07 20.04 0.12
CA VAL A 16 -31.28 18.96 0.71
C VAL A 16 -29.79 19.09 0.35
N ILE A 17 -29.46 19.46 -0.89
CA ILE A 17 -28.07 19.67 -1.31
C ILE A 17 -27.45 20.86 -0.57
N ILE A 18 -28.19 21.96 -0.44
CA ILE A 18 -27.73 23.15 0.28
C ILE A 18 -27.53 22.84 1.77
N LEU A 19 -28.46 22.13 2.40
CA LEU A 19 -28.31 21.70 3.79
C LEU A 19 -27.13 20.74 4.00
N GLY A 20 -26.87 19.84 3.05
CA GLY A 20 -25.70 18.97 3.07
C GLY A 20 -24.38 19.75 3.00
N LEU A 21 -24.29 20.75 2.12
CA LEU A 21 -23.11 21.61 2.02
C LEU A 21 -22.90 22.49 3.26
N ILE A 22 -23.99 23.02 3.84
CA ILE A 22 -23.94 23.76 5.10
C ILE A 22 -23.46 22.84 6.23
N PHE A 23 -23.91 21.59 6.29
CA PHE A 23 -23.46 20.62 7.29
C PHE A 23 -21.97 20.31 7.15
N ILE A 24 -21.46 20.16 5.92
CA ILE A 24 -20.02 19.98 5.66
C ILE A 24 -19.22 21.21 6.12
N LEU A 25 -19.71 22.42 5.85
CA LEU A 25 -19.07 23.66 6.27
C LEU A 25 -19.09 23.86 7.79
N LEU A 26 -20.18 23.51 8.46
CA LEU A 26 -20.32 23.59 9.92
C LEU A 26 -19.54 22.48 10.64
N ALA A 27 -19.27 21.35 9.99
CA ALA A 27 -18.46 20.27 10.54
C ALA A 27 -16.93 20.55 10.48
N GLN A 28 -16.47 21.46 9.62
CA GLN A 28 -15.05 21.83 9.47
C GLN A 28 -14.36 22.22 10.80
N PRO A 29 -14.92 23.11 11.64
CA PRO A 29 -14.29 23.46 12.92
C PRO A 29 -14.23 22.30 13.92
N LEU A 30 -15.18 21.37 13.88
CA LEU A 30 -15.18 20.16 14.71
C LEU A 30 -14.11 19.16 14.24
N ILE A 31 -13.98 18.95 12.93
CA ILE A 31 -12.91 18.14 12.33
C ILE A 31 -11.54 18.72 12.69
N LYS A 32 -11.37 20.04 12.61
CA LYS A 32 -10.12 20.72 13.00
C LYS A 32 -9.80 20.56 14.49
N LYS A 33 -10.83 20.57 15.36
CA LYS A 33 -10.66 20.36 16.80
C LYS A 33 -10.31 18.92 17.16
N ILE A 34 -10.86 17.93 16.46
CA ILE A 34 -10.51 16.51 16.61
C ILE A 34 -9.08 16.26 16.09
N TYR A 35 -8.71 16.84 14.94
CA TYR A 35 -7.36 16.74 14.38
C TYR A 35 -6.31 17.31 15.34
N ASN A 36 -6.58 18.51 15.91
CA ASN A 36 -5.68 19.17 16.86
C ASN A 36 -5.66 18.54 18.27
N ALA A 37 -6.69 17.77 18.65
CA ALA A 37 -6.74 17.08 19.94
C ALA A 37 -5.99 15.73 19.93
N THR A 38 -5.84 15.11 18.75
CA THR A 38 -5.19 13.80 18.61
C THR A 38 -3.67 13.91 18.38
N ILE A 39 -3.18 15.10 18.01
CA ILE A 39 -1.75 15.37 17.83
C ILE A 39 -1.40 16.58 18.71
N LYS A 40 -1.13 16.33 19.99
CA LYS A 40 -0.27 17.24 20.77
C LYS A 40 1.17 16.82 20.56
N ILE A 41 1.68 17.16 19.38
CA ILE A 41 3.10 17.37 19.17
C ILE A 41 3.21 18.89 19.14
N ASP A 42 4.05 19.48 20.00
CA ASP A 42 4.36 20.90 19.95
C ASP A 42 4.96 21.20 18.57
N ILE A 43 4.16 21.78 17.67
CA ILE A 43 4.66 22.31 16.40
C ILE A 43 5.01 23.78 16.68
N PRO A 44 6.29 24.16 16.64
CA PRO A 44 6.68 25.56 16.80
C PRO A 44 6.06 26.41 15.69
N ASP A 45 5.67 27.64 16.03
CA ASP A 45 4.94 28.60 15.17
C ASP A 45 5.70 29.09 13.91
N ASN A 46 6.77 28.39 13.52
CA ASN A 46 7.57 28.67 12.32
C ASN A 46 7.61 27.44 11.40
N TYR A 47 6.49 27.18 10.73
CA TYR A 47 6.36 26.15 9.69
C TYR A 47 6.14 26.81 8.32
N ASP A 48 7.12 27.60 7.92
CA ASP A 48 7.28 28.30 6.65
C ASP A 48 8.30 27.61 5.72
N GLY A 49 8.53 26.31 5.92
CA GLY A 49 9.58 25.53 5.24
C GLY A 49 9.10 24.24 4.57
N LEU A 50 8.10 24.30 3.68
CA LEU A 50 8.06 23.30 2.58
C LEU A 50 9.15 23.68 1.59
N THR A 51 10.39 23.24 1.83
CA THR A 51 11.36 23.18 0.73
C THR A 51 10.72 22.35 -0.37
N GLN A 52 10.44 22.96 -1.52
CA GLN A 52 10.05 22.20 -2.71
C GLN A 52 11.06 21.07 -2.90
N PRO A 53 10.61 19.84 -3.24
CA PRO A 53 11.53 18.78 -3.62
C PRO A 53 12.46 19.33 -4.69
N ASP A 54 13.75 19.03 -4.57
CA ASP A 54 14.72 19.37 -5.58
C ASP A 54 14.26 18.71 -6.90
N PRO A 55 13.90 19.48 -7.94
CA PRO A 55 13.34 18.93 -9.17
C PRO A 55 14.32 17.98 -9.89
N GLU A 56 15.62 18.13 -9.65
CA GLU A 56 16.62 17.18 -10.15
C GLU A 56 16.51 15.82 -9.46
N LYS A 57 16.21 15.81 -8.15
CA LYS A 57 16.01 14.56 -7.40
C LYS A 57 14.72 13.85 -7.78
N GLU A 58 13.63 14.58 -7.96
CA GLU A 58 12.37 13.99 -8.43
C GLU A 58 12.55 13.35 -9.82
N THR A 59 13.30 14.02 -10.69
CA THR A 59 13.66 13.47 -12.01
C THR A 59 14.49 12.19 -11.89
N GLN A 60 15.51 12.16 -11.03
CA GLN A 60 16.33 10.96 -10.79
C GLN A 60 15.51 9.78 -10.26
N VAL A 61 14.57 10.02 -9.35
CA VAL A 61 13.71 8.96 -8.82
C VAL A 61 12.77 8.40 -9.90
N VAL A 62 12.23 9.27 -10.76
CA VAL A 62 11.40 8.84 -11.89
C VAL A 62 12.22 8.00 -12.88
N GLU A 63 13.44 8.42 -13.21
CA GLU A 63 14.34 7.67 -14.08
C GLU A 63 14.71 6.30 -13.48
N LEU A 64 15.06 6.26 -12.19
CA LEU A 64 15.33 5.03 -11.46
C LEU A 64 14.11 4.11 -11.45
N ASN A 65 12.91 4.65 -11.25
CA ASN A 65 11.68 3.87 -11.23
C ASN A 65 11.38 3.27 -12.61
N ASN A 66 11.55 4.04 -13.68
CA ASN A 66 11.36 3.55 -15.04
C ASN A 66 12.38 2.44 -15.38
N ALA A 67 13.63 2.61 -14.97
CA ALA A 67 14.66 1.59 -15.15
C ALA A 67 14.35 0.32 -14.34
N ALA A 68 13.96 0.46 -13.07
CA ALA A 68 13.56 -0.66 -12.21
C ALA A 68 12.37 -1.42 -12.78
N GLY A 69 11.34 -0.70 -13.28
CA GLY A 69 10.20 -1.30 -13.95
C GLY A 69 10.58 -2.02 -15.25
N SER A 70 11.55 -1.51 -16.01
CA SER A 70 12.06 -2.20 -17.21
C SER A 70 12.74 -3.52 -16.86
N ASP A 71 13.56 -3.54 -15.80
CA ASP A 71 14.21 -4.77 -15.35
C ASP A 71 13.19 -5.76 -14.78
N PHE A 72 12.22 -5.28 -14.01
CA PHE A 72 11.13 -6.09 -13.45
C PHE A 72 10.32 -6.79 -14.55
N THR A 73 9.92 -6.05 -15.58
CA THR A 73 9.13 -6.60 -16.71
C THR A 73 9.91 -7.61 -17.55
N LYS A 74 11.24 -7.53 -17.56
CA LYS A 74 12.13 -8.54 -18.18
C LYS A 74 12.38 -9.76 -17.28
N GLY A 75 11.90 -9.74 -16.03
CA GLY A 75 12.19 -10.78 -15.03
C GLY A 75 13.56 -10.65 -14.36
N ASP A 76 14.28 -9.55 -14.57
CA ASP A 76 15.56 -9.27 -13.91
C ASP A 76 15.32 -8.66 -12.52
N TYR A 77 14.76 -9.48 -11.63
CA TYR A 77 14.35 -9.03 -10.30
C TYR A 77 15.51 -8.61 -9.42
N SER A 78 16.72 -9.14 -9.64
CA SER A 78 17.90 -8.75 -8.87
C SER A 78 18.27 -7.29 -9.15
N ASN A 79 18.37 -6.92 -10.44
CA ASN A 79 18.69 -5.55 -10.83
C ASN A 79 17.53 -4.58 -10.55
N ALA A 80 16.28 -5.04 -10.65
CA ALA A 80 15.12 -4.24 -10.25
C ALA A 80 15.15 -3.91 -8.75
N ALA A 81 15.41 -4.91 -7.89
CA ALA A 81 15.49 -4.74 -6.45
C ALA A 81 16.62 -3.76 -6.04
N ASP A 82 17.79 -3.82 -6.69
CA ASP A 82 18.89 -2.86 -6.42
C ASP A 82 18.50 -1.41 -6.75
N LYS A 83 17.67 -1.20 -7.78
CA LYS A 83 17.17 0.14 -8.13
C LYS A 83 16.06 0.61 -7.22
N TYR A 84 15.15 -0.29 -6.86
CA TYR A 84 14.11 0.01 -5.87
C TYR A 84 14.70 0.36 -4.50
N GLU A 85 15.77 -0.33 -4.08
CA GLU A 85 16.50 0.00 -2.86
C GLU A 85 17.00 1.45 -2.86
N LYS A 86 17.58 1.93 -3.96
CA LYS A 86 18.01 3.33 -4.12
C LYS A 86 16.86 4.33 -4.07
N ILE A 87 15.69 3.97 -4.58
CA ILE A 87 14.49 4.83 -4.52
C ILE A 87 14.03 5.00 -3.06
N ILE A 88 14.08 3.91 -2.29
CA ILE A 88 13.59 3.85 -0.90
C ILE A 88 14.51 4.61 0.07
N GLU A 89 15.81 4.71 -0.23
CA GLU A 89 16.78 5.43 0.62
C GLU A 89 16.50 6.94 0.74
N ASP A 90 15.59 7.50 -0.07
CA ASP A 90 15.17 8.90 0.01
C ASP A 90 13.76 9.03 0.62
N ASP A 91 13.67 9.56 1.85
CA ASP A 91 12.43 9.81 2.60
C ASP A 91 11.39 10.68 1.84
N LYS A 92 11.80 11.43 0.82
CA LYS A 92 10.89 12.25 0.01
C LYS A 92 10.09 11.45 -1.03
N THR A 93 10.32 10.14 -1.14
CA THR A 93 9.76 9.29 -2.19
C THR A 93 8.53 8.50 -1.77
N ASP A 94 8.00 8.69 -0.56
CA ASP A 94 6.90 7.87 -0.03
C ASP A 94 5.68 7.80 -0.97
N LYS A 95 5.38 8.90 -1.67
CA LYS A 95 4.33 8.93 -2.70
C LYS A 95 4.65 7.98 -3.85
N ILE A 96 5.86 8.00 -4.38
CA ILE A 96 6.29 7.09 -5.47
C ILE A 96 6.30 5.66 -4.94
N VAL A 97 6.91 5.40 -3.79
CA VAL A 97 6.96 4.07 -3.15
C VAL A 97 5.56 3.47 -3.00
N SER A 98 4.57 4.24 -2.54
CA SER A 98 3.18 3.77 -2.44
C SER A 98 2.60 3.29 -3.78
N THR A 99 3.02 3.86 -4.91
CA THR A 99 2.55 3.45 -6.24
C THR A 99 3.12 2.11 -6.70
N ILE A 100 4.30 1.71 -6.24
CA ILE A 100 5.07 0.55 -6.75
C ILE A 100 5.34 -0.53 -5.68
N LEU A 101 4.61 -0.51 -4.56
CA LEU A 101 4.84 -1.41 -3.41
C LEU A 101 4.90 -2.90 -3.78
N PHE A 102 4.02 -3.33 -4.69
CA PHE A 102 3.99 -4.73 -5.14
C PHE A 102 5.26 -5.08 -5.92
N GLU A 103 5.68 -4.24 -6.85
CA GLU A 103 6.88 -4.42 -7.67
C GLU A 103 8.13 -4.45 -6.78
N ILE A 104 8.21 -3.56 -5.78
CA ILE A 104 9.27 -3.56 -4.77
C ILE A 104 9.27 -4.88 -3.99
N GLY A 105 8.13 -5.25 -3.41
CA GLY A 105 8.00 -6.46 -2.58
C GLY A 105 8.32 -7.74 -3.35
N LYS A 106 7.83 -7.83 -4.60
CA LYS A 106 8.08 -8.95 -5.50
C LYS A 106 9.53 -9.02 -5.95
N ALA A 107 10.15 -7.88 -6.30
CA ALA A 107 11.55 -7.85 -6.70
C ALA A 107 12.46 -8.33 -5.56
N PHE A 108 12.22 -7.89 -4.32
CA PHE A 108 12.98 -8.38 -3.16
C PHE A 108 12.74 -9.85 -2.88
N TYR A 109 11.50 -10.34 -3.00
CA TYR A 109 11.19 -11.77 -2.85
C TYR A 109 11.96 -12.64 -3.84
N GLU A 110 11.92 -12.29 -5.12
CA GLU A 110 12.61 -13.04 -6.16
C GLU A 110 14.14 -12.93 -6.00
N LYS A 111 14.65 -11.75 -5.62
CA LYS A 111 16.08 -11.61 -5.27
C LYS A 111 16.49 -12.48 -4.09
N ALA A 112 15.64 -12.59 -3.05
CA ALA A 112 15.88 -13.46 -1.91
C ALA A 112 15.99 -14.93 -2.33
N LYS A 113 15.14 -15.38 -3.27
CA LYS A 113 15.17 -16.74 -3.83
C LYS A 113 16.45 -17.03 -4.63
N LEU A 114 17.02 -16.02 -5.30
CA LEU A 114 18.29 -16.12 -6.02
C LEU A 114 19.50 -16.13 -5.07
N GLY A 115 19.36 -15.53 -3.88
CA GLY A 115 20.38 -15.47 -2.85
C GLY A 115 20.68 -16.84 -2.24
N ASN A 116 21.83 -17.42 -2.58
CA ASN A 116 22.33 -18.68 -2.03
C ASN A 116 22.38 -18.65 -0.49
N LYS A 117 21.47 -19.39 0.17
CA LYS A 117 21.58 -20.05 1.49
C LYS A 117 22.42 -19.35 2.59
N GLY A 118 22.29 -18.03 2.76
CA GLY A 118 23.02 -17.25 3.78
C GLY A 118 22.26 -15.98 4.22
N ASP A 119 22.84 -15.22 5.15
CA ASP A 119 22.19 -14.09 5.84
C ASP A 119 21.57 -13.04 4.90
N ASN A 120 22.14 -12.83 3.71
CA ASN A 120 21.61 -11.88 2.73
C ASN A 120 20.22 -12.26 2.20
N GLY A 121 19.90 -13.56 2.09
CA GLY A 121 18.59 -14.02 1.63
C GLY A 121 17.49 -13.69 2.64
N LYS A 122 17.78 -13.84 3.93
CA LYS A 122 16.85 -13.49 5.01
C LYS A 122 16.53 -11.99 4.99
N THR A 123 17.53 -11.14 4.84
CA THR A 123 17.33 -9.67 4.75
C THR A 123 16.40 -9.28 3.59
N TYR A 124 16.51 -9.93 2.43
CA TYR A 124 15.62 -9.64 1.31
C TYR A 124 14.20 -10.18 1.51
N TYR A 125 14.02 -11.32 2.20
CA TYR A 125 12.69 -11.76 2.63
C TYR A 125 12.07 -10.81 3.67
N GLU A 126 12.85 -10.24 4.58
CA GLU A 126 12.38 -9.22 5.53
C GLU A 126 11.90 -7.97 4.80
N LYS A 127 12.68 -7.47 3.83
CA LYS A 127 12.28 -6.35 2.97
C LYS A 127 11.01 -6.67 2.18
N SER A 128 10.97 -7.83 1.54
CA SER A 128 9.78 -8.28 0.81
C SER A 128 8.53 -8.28 1.70
N ALA A 129 8.63 -8.84 2.90
CA ALA A 129 7.52 -8.92 3.84
C ALA A 129 6.97 -7.52 4.21
N VAL A 130 7.85 -6.53 4.41
CA VAL A 130 7.46 -5.15 4.70
C VAL A 130 6.64 -4.56 3.55
N TYR A 131 7.14 -4.63 2.31
CA TYR A 131 6.48 -3.97 1.18
C TYR A 131 5.22 -4.69 0.70
N LEU A 132 5.19 -6.03 0.75
CA LEU A 132 3.99 -6.80 0.43
C LEU A 132 2.88 -6.61 1.48
N ALA A 133 3.22 -6.56 2.78
CA ALA A 133 2.25 -6.25 3.82
C ALA A 133 1.68 -4.83 3.65
N ARG A 134 2.55 -3.85 3.35
CA ARG A 134 2.13 -2.48 3.04
C ARG A 134 1.22 -2.44 1.81
N TYR A 135 1.56 -3.17 0.74
CA TYR A 135 0.75 -3.26 -0.47
C TYR A 135 -0.66 -3.81 -0.19
N ILE A 136 -0.77 -4.93 0.52
CA ILE A 136 -2.06 -5.55 0.87
C ILE A 136 -2.94 -4.59 1.69
N ASN A 137 -2.33 -3.83 2.60
CA ASN A 137 -3.03 -2.88 3.46
C ASN A 137 -3.48 -1.61 2.72
N GLU A 138 -2.62 -1.04 1.87
CA GLU A 138 -2.90 0.20 1.16
C GLU A 138 -3.76 0.00 -0.09
N LYS A 139 -3.68 -1.17 -0.72
CA LYS A 139 -4.35 -1.48 -1.98
C LYS A 139 -5.17 -2.78 -1.92
N PRO A 140 -6.06 -2.97 -0.94
CA PRO A 140 -6.79 -4.23 -0.73
C PRO A 140 -7.78 -4.59 -1.86
N ASN A 141 -8.03 -3.66 -2.78
CA ASN A 141 -8.96 -3.77 -3.90
C ASN A 141 -8.26 -3.62 -5.27
N ASP A 142 -6.93 -3.75 -5.32
CA ASP A 142 -6.21 -3.86 -6.60
C ASP A 142 -6.62 -5.14 -7.34
N ASN A 143 -6.04 -5.37 -8.50
CA ASN A 143 -6.18 -6.59 -9.26
C ASN A 143 -6.04 -7.84 -8.35
N GLN A 144 -7.07 -8.69 -8.35
CA GLN A 144 -7.17 -9.83 -7.44
C GLN A 144 -6.02 -10.82 -7.59
N GLU A 145 -5.50 -11.02 -8.79
CA GLU A 145 -4.35 -11.88 -9.06
C GLU A 145 -3.08 -11.34 -8.40
N ARG A 146 -2.85 -10.02 -8.49
CA ARG A 146 -1.73 -9.36 -7.77
C ARG A 146 -1.89 -9.47 -6.26
N ILE A 147 -3.11 -9.29 -5.74
CA ILE A 147 -3.38 -9.43 -4.31
C ILE A 147 -3.11 -10.86 -3.86
N ASN A 148 -3.62 -11.86 -4.57
CA ASN A 148 -3.38 -13.27 -4.30
C ASN A 148 -1.88 -13.59 -4.29
N THR A 149 -1.15 -13.14 -5.33
CA THR A 149 0.31 -13.28 -5.42
C THR A 149 1.02 -12.64 -4.23
N ALA A 150 0.59 -11.44 -3.82
CA ALA A 150 1.20 -10.75 -2.69
C ALA A 150 0.99 -11.50 -1.37
N TYR A 151 -0.18 -12.12 -1.16
CA TYR A 151 -0.41 -12.95 0.02
C TYR A 151 0.47 -14.20 0.02
N GLU A 152 0.58 -14.89 -1.11
CA GLU A 152 1.42 -16.08 -1.25
C GLU A 152 2.90 -15.76 -0.96
N ASP A 153 3.44 -14.75 -1.63
CA ASP A 153 4.84 -14.33 -1.47
C ASP A 153 5.11 -13.79 -0.05
N LEU A 154 4.15 -13.11 0.58
CA LEU A 154 4.27 -12.62 1.96
C LEU A 154 4.27 -13.78 2.97
N ILE A 155 3.42 -14.78 2.77
CA ILE A 155 3.38 -15.98 3.60
C ILE A 155 4.68 -16.75 3.50
N ASP A 156 5.20 -17.00 2.29
CA ASP A 156 6.50 -17.65 2.15
C ASP A 156 7.61 -16.81 2.78
N SER A 157 7.62 -15.49 2.54
CA SER A 157 8.59 -14.58 3.19
C SER A 157 8.55 -14.70 4.72
N TYR A 158 7.36 -14.71 5.33
CA TYR A 158 7.22 -14.91 6.78
C TYR A 158 7.76 -16.27 7.25
N ILE A 159 7.53 -17.34 6.49
CA ILE A 159 8.08 -18.67 6.78
C ILE A 159 9.62 -18.63 6.72
N LYS A 160 10.20 -18.04 5.66
CA LYS A 160 11.65 -17.97 5.43
C LYS A 160 12.39 -17.16 6.50
N ILE A 161 11.76 -16.13 7.06
CA ILE A 161 12.35 -15.33 8.16
C ILE A 161 12.06 -15.93 9.55
N GLY A 162 11.40 -17.08 9.64
CA GLY A 162 11.09 -17.77 10.90
C GLY A 162 9.87 -17.21 11.64
N SER A 163 9.05 -16.37 11.00
CA SER A 163 7.83 -15.77 11.56
C SER A 163 6.58 -16.58 11.25
N LYS A 164 6.58 -17.90 11.55
CA LYS A 164 5.49 -18.81 11.18
C LYS A 164 4.12 -18.35 11.72
N ASP A 165 4.05 -17.84 12.94
CA ASP A 165 2.79 -17.36 13.54
C ASP A 165 2.15 -16.23 12.73
N LYS A 166 2.96 -15.33 12.16
CA LYS A 166 2.46 -14.27 11.27
C LYS A 166 1.93 -14.84 9.96
N ALA A 167 2.62 -15.83 9.40
CA ALA A 167 2.17 -16.51 8.19
C ALA A 167 0.83 -17.22 8.40
N GLU A 168 0.67 -17.93 9.53
CA GLU A 168 -0.57 -18.61 9.89
C GLU A 168 -1.73 -17.64 10.14
N ALA A 169 -1.49 -16.55 10.86
CA ALA A 169 -2.50 -15.52 11.10
C ALA A 169 -2.96 -14.86 9.78
N LEU A 170 -2.01 -14.62 8.87
CA LEU A 170 -2.30 -14.03 7.57
C LEU A 170 -3.12 -14.97 6.68
N ALA A 171 -2.76 -16.26 6.62
CA ALA A 171 -3.53 -17.26 5.87
C ALA A 171 -4.96 -17.43 6.40
N LYS A 172 -5.15 -17.40 7.73
CA LYS A 172 -6.50 -17.40 8.34
C LYS A 172 -7.29 -16.16 7.93
N SER A 173 -6.69 -14.98 8.04
CA SER A 173 -7.34 -13.72 7.62
C SER A 173 -7.72 -13.74 6.13
N TYR A 174 -6.87 -14.31 5.27
CA TYR A 174 -7.19 -14.48 3.84
C TYR A 174 -8.39 -15.41 3.65
N LYS A 175 -8.40 -16.58 4.31
CA LYS A 175 -9.51 -17.54 4.27
C LYS A 175 -10.82 -16.91 4.72
N ASP A 176 -10.82 -16.18 5.83
CA ASP A 176 -12.02 -15.57 6.38
C ASP A 176 -12.63 -14.54 5.43
N LYS A 177 -11.78 -13.82 4.68
CA LYS A 177 -12.22 -12.80 3.72
C LYS A 177 -12.64 -13.38 2.37
N ASN A 178 -11.91 -14.38 1.86
CA ASN A 178 -12.02 -14.84 0.46
C ASN A 178 -12.56 -16.27 0.32
N GLY A 179 -12.76 -16.99 1.43
CA GLY A 179 -13.10 -18.40 1.44
C GLY A 179 -11.91 -19.31 1.13
N GLU A 180 -12.20 -20.61 1.03
CA GLU A 180 -11.26 -21.60 0.50
C GLU A 180 -11.29 -21.54 -1.04
N ASN A 181 -10.13 -21.31 -1.64
CA ASN A 181 -9.92 -21.22 -3.07
C ASN A 181 -8.50 -21.71 -3.41
N ASP A 182 -8.14 -21.76 -4.70
CA ASP A 182 -6.84 -22.27 -5.14
C ASP A 182 -5.66 -21.54 -4.46
N THR A 183 -5.76 -20.21 -4.29
CA THR A 183 -4.76 -19.41 -3.58
C THR A 183 -4.62 -19.84 -2.12
N PHE A 184 -5.73 -20.05 -1.42
CA PHE A 184 -5.69 -20.53 -0.04
C PHE A 184 -5.08 -21.93 0.04
N GLU A 185 -5.30 -22.80 -0.93
CA GLU A 185 -4.66 -24.12 -0.98
C GLU A 185 -3.13 -24.02 -1.13
N VAL A 186 -2.62 -23.05 -1.90
CA VAL A 186 -1.18 -22.75 -1.95
C VAL A 186 -0.66 -22.34 -0.57
N MET A 187 -1.36 -21.44 0.13
CA MET A 187 -0.98 -21.01 1.48
C MET A 187 -1.00 -22.17 2.48
N ARG A 188 -2.03 -23.01 2.40
CA ARG A 188 -2.20 -24.22 3.22
C ARG A 188 -1.03 -25.18 3.04
N ALA A 189 -0.62 -25.39 1.80
CA ALA A 189 0.54 -26.21 1.44
C ALA A 189 1.86 -25.62 1.97
N LEU A 190 2.08 -24.30 1.80
CA LEU A 190 3.27 -23.61 2.33
C LEU A 190 3.40 -23.76 3.85
N LEU A 191 2.28 -23.72 4.57
CA LEU A 191 2.24 -23.83 6.03
C LEU A 191 2.30 -25.28 6.55
N GLY A 192 2.17 -26.27 5.66
CA GLY A 192 2.10 -27.68 6.01
C GLY A 192 0.84 -28.06 6.78
N TRP A 193 -0.27 -27.34 6.55
CA TRP A 193 -1.57 -27.68 7.12
C TRP A 193 -2.18 -28.88 6.39
N LYS A 194 -2.84 -29.77 7.14
CA LYS A 194 -3.49 -30.98 6.61
C LYS A 194 -4.95 -30.72 6.25
#